data_AF-A0A939FVX8-F1
#
_entry.id   AF-A0A939FVX8-F1
#
_cell.length_a   1.000
_cell.length_b   1.000
_cell.length_c   1.000
_cell.angle_alpha   90.00
_cell.angle_beta   90.00
_cell.angle_gamma   90.00
#
_symmetry.space_group_name_H-M   'P 1'
#
loop_
_entity.id
_entity.type
_entity.pdbx_description
1 polymer ?
#
loop_
_entity_poly.entity_id
_entity_poly.type
_entity_poly.pdbx_seq_one_letter_code
_entity_poly.pdbx_strand_id
1 'polypeptide(L)'
;MIGRADLSDDALVDALKARLASCNRSVDDAECVLEAAMAGDAEAISLLRSAPVPAPSVKLAMPIQSLTRDVRRRGFGLASLRLSWHRG
;
A
#
# COMPACT_ATOMS: atom_id res chain seq x y z
N MET A 1 7.93 -7.29 9.58
CA MET A 1 6.87 -6.56 10.32
C MET A 1 5.86 -6.03 9.31
N ILE A 2 4.56 -6.25 9.53
CA ILE A 2 3.51 -5.68 8.68
C ILE A 2 3.65 -4.16 8.84
N GLY A 3 4.00 -3.43 7.77
CA GLY A 3 4.40 -2.01 7.81
C GLY A 3 3.27 -1.04 8.16
N ARG A 4 2.50 -1.35 9.20
CA ARG A 4 1.34 -0.63 9.71
C ARG A 4 1.72 -0.01 11.05
N ALA A 5 1.82 1.32 11.08
CA ALA A 5 2.18 2.07 12.29
C ALA A 5 1.08 2.03 13.37
N ASP A 6 -0.13 1.59 13.01
CA ASP A 6 -1.27 1.46 13.91
C ASP A 6 -1.40 0.11 14.59
N LEU A 7 -0.50 -0.84 14.28
CA LEU A 7 -0.58 -2.21 14.78
C LEU A 7 0.53 -2.47 15.79
N SER A 8 0.16 -2.78 17.03
CA SER A 8 1.10 -3.26 18.04
C SER A 8 1.38 -4.75 17.88
N ASP A 9 2.53 -5.19 18.39
CA ASP A 9 2.92 -6.61 18.37
C ASP A 9 1.96 -7.46 19.23
N ASP A 10 1.47 -6.92 20.35
CA ASP A 10 0.46 -7.59 21.18
C ASP A 10 -0.83 -7.89 20.42
N ALA A 11 -1.31 -6.92 19.63
CA ALA A 11 -2.51 -7.08 18.81
C ALA A 11 -2.29 -8.10 17.68
N LEU A 12 -1.06 -8.23 17.19
CA LEU A 12 -0.69 -9.26 16.23
C LEU A 12 -0.70 -10.65 16.86
N VAL A 13 -0.15 -10.80 18.07
CA VAL A 13 -0.16 -12.07 18.80
C VAL A 13 -1.59 -12.53 19.04
N ASP A 14 -2.48 -11.65 19.48
CA ASP A 14 -3.90 -11.99 19.70
C ASP A 14 -4.61 -12.39 18.40
N ALA A 15 -4.35 -11.69 17.29
CA ALA A 15 -4.86 -12.08 15.98
C ALA A 15 -4.32 -13.45 15.52
N LEU A 16 -3.06 -13.75 15.83
CA LEU A 16 -2.42 -15.03 15.53
C LEU A 16 -3.01 -16.17 16.35
N LYS A 17 -3.25 -15.94 17.65
CA LYS A 17 -3.96 -16.88 18.53
C LYS A 17 -5.35 -17.21 18.01
N ALA A 18 -6.12 -16.20 17.59
CA ALA A 18 -7.43 -16.41 16.98
C ALA A 18 -7.34 -17.24 15.68
N ARG A 19 -6.29 -17.02 14.88
CA ARG A 19 -6.04 -17.79 13.65
C ARG A 19 -5.65 -19.24 13.94
N LEU A 20 -4.74 -19.48 14.89
CA LEU A 20 -4.32 -20.82 15.29
C LEU A 20 -5.48 -21.64 15.86
N ALA A 21 -6.33 -21.00 16.68
CA ALA A 21 -7.57 -21.60 17.16
C ALA A 21 -8.50 -22.01 16.02
N SER A 22 -8.62 -21.21 14.95
CA SER A 22 -9.42 -21.56 13.77
C SER A 22 -8.84 -22.75 12.97
N CYS A 23 -7.55 -23.02 13.12
CA CYS A 23 -6.84 -24.10 12.44
C CYS A 23 -6.63 -25.34 13.34
N ASN A 24 -7.26 -25.41 14.52
CA ASN A 24 -7.03 -26.45 15.54
C ASN A 24 -5.55 -26.65 15.90
N ARG A 25 -4.75 -25.59 15.85
CA ARG A 25 -3.35 -25.60 16.31
C ARG A 25 -3.25 -25.06 17.74
N SER A 26 -2.14 -25.38 18.40
CA SER A 26 -1.89 -24.89 19.75
C SER A 26 -1.79 -23.36 19.73
N VAL A 27 -2.40 -22.72 20.74
CA VAL A 27 -2.40 -21.26 20.90
C VAL A 27 -1.05 -20.78 21.44
N ASP A 28 -0.31 -21.68 22.11
CA ASP A 28 0.98 -21.42 22.72
C ASP A 28 2.10 -21.24 21.68
N ASP A 29 1.92 -21.77 20.47
CA ASP A 29 2.88 -21.60 19.36
C ASP A 29 2.86 -20.18 18.76
N ALA A 30 1.95 -19.30 19.17
CA ALA A 30 1.77 -17.98 18.55
C ALA A 30 3.03 -17.11 18.62
N GLU A 31 3.74 -17.12 19.76
CA GLU A 31 4.98 -16.37 19.96
C GLU A 31 6.12 -16.95 19.12
N CYS A 32 6.27 -18.28 19.11
CA CYS A 32 7.25 -18.97 18.26
C CYS A 32 7.02 -18.70 16.77
N VAL A 33 5.76 -18.65 16.31
CA VAL A 33 5.43 -18.33 14.91
C VAL A 33 5.74 -16.87 14.58
N LEU A 34 5.50 -15.95 15.52
CA LEU A 34 5.88 -14.55 15.35
C LEU A 34 7.40 -14.40 15.21
N GLU A 35 8.17 -15.05 16.09
CA GLU A 35 9.63 -15.05 16.05
C GLU A 35 10.18 -15.70 14.77
N ALA A 36 9.63 -16.84 14.35
CA ALA A 36 10.00 -17.51 13.11
C ALA A 36 9.75 -16.64 11.88
N ALA A 37 8.64 -15.89 11.86
CA ALA A 37 8.37 -14.96 10.78
C ALA A 37 9.30 -13.74 10.78
N MET A 38 9.72 -13.28 11.96
CA MET A 38 10.76 -12.25 12.08
C MET A 38 12.12 -12.75 11.60
N ALA A 39 12.42 -14.03 11.83
CA ALA A 39 13.61 -14.71 11.31
C ALA A 39 13.55 -14.98 9.80
N GLY A 40 12.40 -14.78 9.15
CA GLY A 40 12.24 -14.90 7.70
C GLY A 40 11.68 -16.23 7.21
N ASP A 41 11.12 -17.06 8.09
CA ASP A 41 10.45 -18.30 7.69
C ASP A 41 9.20 -18.00 6.83
N ALA A 42 9.18 -18.58 5.63
CA ALA A 42 8.12 -18.37 4.65
C ALA A 42 6.77 -18.93 5.10
N GLU A 43 6.75 -20.04 5.85
CA GLU A 43 5.50 -20.64 6.35
C GLU A 43 4.88 -19.77 7.45
N ALA A 44 5.70 -19.32 8.40
CA ALA A 44 5.29 -18.40 9.46
C ALA A 44 4.78 -17.06 8.90
N ILE A 45 5.46 -16.51 7.88
CA ILE A 45 5.01 -15.30 7.18
C ILE A 45 3.65 -15.53 6.48
N SER A 46 3.47 -16.67 5.83
CA SER A 46 2.21 -17.02 5.16
C SER A 46 1.04 -17.09 6.15
N LEU A 47 1.28 -17.73 7.31
CA LEU A 47 0.31 -17.81 8.40
C LEU A 47 -0.07 -16.43 8.92
N LEU A 48 0.92 -15.56 9.21
CA LEU A 48 0.71 -14.19 9.65
C LEU A 48 -0.12 -13.36 8.66
N ARG A 49 0.10 -13.51 7.36
CA ARG A 49 -0.67 -12.78 6.33
C ARG A 49 -2.15 -13.20 6.30
N SER A 50 -2.47 -14.39 6.78
CA SER A 50 -3.84 -14.91 6.85
C SER A 50 -4.54 -14.63 8.18
N ALA A 51 -3.84 -14.04 9.16
CA ALA A 51 -4.42 -13.75 10.46
C ALA A 51 -5.43 -12.59 10.37
N PRO A 52 -6.57 -12.67 11.08
CA PRO A 52 -7.57 -11.61 11.10
C PRO A 52 -7.07 -10.44 11.96
N VAL A 53 -6.59 -9.38 11.31
CA VAL A 53 -6.07 -8.17 11.96
C VAL A 53 -7.19 -7.13 12.14
N PRO A 54 -7.22 -6.34 13.23
CA PRO A 54 -8.17 -5.24 13.38
C PRO A 54 -8.12 -4.24 12.22
N ALA A 55 -9.28 -3.62 11.98
CA ALA A 55 -9.47 -2.62 10.93
C ALA A 55 -8.47 -1.46 11.09
N PRO A 56 -7.94 -0.92 9.97
CA PRO A 56 -7.00 0.18 10.03
C PRO A 56 -7.63 1.45 10.61
N SER A 57 -6.94 2.06 11.56
CA SER A 57 -7.34 3.33 12.17
C SER A 57 -6.69 4.55 11.48
N VAL A 58 -5.62 4.32 10.72
CA VAL A 58 -4.92 5.37 9.97
C VAL A 58 -5.77 5.82 8.77
N LYS A 59 -5.88 7.14 8.58
CA LYS A 59 -6.49 7.70 7.38
C LYS A 59 -5.69 7.27 6.16
N LEU A 60 -6.36 6.62 5.21
CA LEU A 60 -5.79 6.33 3.90
C LEU A 60 -5.42 7.66 3.22
N ALA A 61 -4.11 7.89 3.03
CA ALA A 61 -3.65 8.99 2.21
C ALA A 61 -4.03 8.66 0.76
N MET A 62 -5.05 9.34 0.22
CA MET A 62 -5.35 9.24 -1.20
C MET A 62 -4.33 10.09 -1.97
N PRO A 63 -3.45 9.49 -2.79
CA PRO A 63 -2.61 10.27 -3.67
C PRO A 63 -3.50 11.07 -4.62
N ILE A 64 -3.25 12.37 -4.71
CA ILE A 64 -3.99 13.26 -5.61
C ILE A 64 -3.54 12.94 -7.04
N GLN A 65 -4.41 12.27 -7.81
CA GLN A 65 -4.18 12.08 -9.24
C GLN A 65 -4.70 13.31 -9.98
N SER A 66 -3.80 14.15 -10.48
CA SER A 66 -4.15 15.26 -11.35
C SER A 66 -4.77 14.73 -12.65
N LEU A 67 -6.04 15.03 -12.91
CA LEU A 67 -6.77 14.63 -14.13
C LEU A 67 -6.39 15.46 -15.38
N THR A 68 -5.39 16.33 -15.27
CA THR A 68 -4.83 17.03 -16.42
C THR A 68 -4.12 16.03 -17.33
N ARG A 69 -4.85 15.54 -18.34
CA ARG A 69 -4.22 15.29 -19.63
C ARG A 69 -3.50 16.59 -19.96
N ASP A 70 -2.17 16.56 -20.02
CA ASP A 70 -1.44 17.49 -20.85
C ASP A 70 -2.08 17.40 -22.23
N VAL A 71 -3.02 18.31 -22.51
CA VAL A 71 -3.32 18.70 -23.87
C VAL A 71 -2.01 19.33 -24.30
N ARG A 72 -1.09 18.49 -24.77
CA ARG A 72 -0.03 18.90 -25.67
C ARG A 72 -0.80 19.50 -26.83
N ARG A 73 -1.09 20.80 -26.70
CA ARG A 73 -1.32 21.68 -27.83
C ARG A 73 -0.02 21.57 -28.60
N ARG A 74 0.06 20.56 -29.48
CA ARG A 74 0.83 20.67 -30.71
C ARG A 74 0.16 21.84 -31.42
N GLY A 75 0.56 23.05 -31.03
CA GLY A 75 0.46 24.19 -31.89
C GLY A 75 1.22 23.77 -33.12
N PHE A 76 0.48 23.39 -34.16
CA PHE A 76 0.97 23.57 -35.50
C PHE A 76 1.44 25.03 -35.54
N GLY A 77 2.76 25.22 -35.58
CA GLY A 77 3.33 26.52 -35.81
C GLY A 77 2.78 26.99 -37.15
N LEU A 78 1.74 27.83 -37.11
CA LEU A 78 1.39 28.66 -38.23
C LEU A 78 2.63 29.51 -38.46
N ALA A 79 3.40 29.12 -39.48
CA ALA A 79 4.46 29.94 -40.02
C ALA A 79 3.88 31.34 -40.20
N SER A 80 4.46 32.29 -39.48
CA SER A 80 4.12 33.69 -39.54
C SER A 80 4.25 34.16 -40.98
N LEU A 81 3.15 34.14 -41.73
CA LEU A 81 3.01 34.82 -43.00
C LEU A 81 3.02 36.32 -42.70
N ARG A 82 4.22 36.88 -42.78
CA ARG A 82 4.50 38.30 -42.61
C ARG A 82 3.95 39.04 -43.84
N LEU A 83 2.69 39.45 -43.77
CA LEU A 83 2.08 40.36 -44.74
C LEU A 83 2.54 41.79 -44.42
N SER A 84 3.61 42.24 -45.08
CA SER A 84 4.01 43.65 -45.03
C SER A 84 3.06 44.49 -45.88
N TRP A 85 2.29 45.37 -45.24
CA TRP A 85 1.57 46.43 -45.92
C TRP A 85 2.51 47.63 -46.08
N HIS A 86 2.95 47.90 -47.31
CA HIS A 86 3.55 49.18 -47.66
C HIS A 86 2.42 50.20 -47.92
N ARG A 87 2.30 51.20 -47.06
CA ARG A 87 1.72 52.50 -47.39
C ARG A 87 2.80 53.55 -47.19
N GLY A 88 3.08 54.31 -48.24
CA GLY A 88 4.09 55.37 -48.29
C GLY A 88 4.54 55.53 -49.73
#